data_AF-A0A962MKC0-F1
#
_entry.id   AF-A0A962MKC0-F1
#
_cell.length_a   1.000
_cell.length_b   1.000
_cell.length_c   1.000
_cell.angle_alpha   90.00
_cell.angle_beta   90.00
_cell.angle_gamma   90.00
#
_symmetry.space_group_name_H-M   'P 1'
#
loop_
_entity.id
_entity.type
_entity.pdbx_description
1 polymer ?
#
loop_
_entity_poly.entity_id
_entity_poly.type
_entity_poly.pdbx_seq_one_letter_code
_entity_poly.pdbx_strand_id
1 'polypeptide(L)' 'MFIPGALAQNNAPGALAQRNAPGALAQRNALVLQSDFGLKDGAVAAMKGIAFGVDKTLAIFDLTHDIPPFDIW' A
#
# COMPACT_ATOMS: atom_id res chain seq x y z
N MET A 1 -30.48 2.49 27.50
CA MET A 1 -29.45 3.20 28.30
C MET A 1 -28.09 2.73 27.82
N PHE A 2 -27.32 3.61 27.19
CA PHE A 2 -26.00 3.33 26.56
C PHE A 2 -24.91 3.49 27.63
N ILE A 3 -23.91 2.60 27.68
CA ILE A 3 -22.50 3.04 27.76
C ILE A 3 -21.63 2.07 26.92
N PRO A 4 -21.22 2.46 25.70
CA PRO A 4 -20.20 1.79 24.90
C PRO A 4 -18.86 2.49 25.08
N GLY A 5 -17.84 1.74 25.49
CA GLY A 5 -16.51 2.28 25.74
C GLY A 5 -15.64 1.26 26.47
N ALA A 6 -15.22 0.21 25.76
CA ALA A 6 -14.04 -0.56 26.15
C ALA A 6 -13.18 -0.73 24.89
N LEU A 7 -12.24 0.19 24.78
CA LEU A 7 -11.22 0.26 23.74
C LEU A 7 -10.37 -1.01 23.78
N ALA A 8 -10.51 -1.87 22.79
CA ALA A 8 -9.44 -2.76 22.36
C ALA A 8 -8.93 -2.26 21.00
N GLN A 9 -8.22 -1.14 21.04
CA GLN A 9 -7.32 -0.74 19.97
C GLN A 9 -6.04 -1.56 20.13
N ASN A 10 -5.97 -2.75 19.53
CA ASN A 10 -4.70 -3.44 19.36
C ASN A 10 -4.54 -3.94 17.93
N ASN A 11 -3.99 -3.04 17.10
CA ASN A 11 -2.93 -3.30 16.15
C ASN A 11 -2.76 -4.78 15.67
N ALA A 12 -3.42 -5.12 14.57
CA ALA A 12 -2.98 -6.20 13.68
C ALA A 12 -3.44 -5.87 12.25
N PRO A 13 -2.54 -5.77 11.25
CA PRO A 13 -2.92 -5.73 9.84
C PRO A 13 -3.44 -7.12 9.45
N GLY A 14 -4.72 -7.35 9.68
CA GLY A 14 -5.33 -8.68 9.50
C GLY A 14 -6.71 -8.88 10.14
N ALA A 15 -7.37 -7.83 10.62
CA ALA A 15 -8.74 -7.96 11.12
C ALA A 15 -9.72 -8.20 9.97
N LEU A 16 -10.02 -9.48 9.72
CA LEU A 16 -10.94 -10.06 8.74
C LEU A 16 -12.42 -9.64 8.90
N ALA A 17 -12.71 -8.42 9.37
CA ALA A 17 -14.05 -7.99 9.76
C ALA A 17 -14.80 -7.14 8.71
N GLN A 18 -14.33 -7.05 7.46
CA GLN A 18 -15.01 -6.24 6.42
C GLN A 18 -15.44 -7.00 5.16
N ARG A 19 -15.32 -8.33 5.10
CA ARG A 19 -15.54 -9.06 3.84
C ARG A 19 -17.00 -9.14 3.36
N ASN A 20 -18.01 -9.05 4.24
CA ASN A 20 -19.39 -9.41 3.87
C ASN A 20 -20.49 -8.40 4.28
N ALA A 21 -20.26 -7.09 4.13
CA ALA A 21 -21.36 -6.13 4.19
C ALA A 21 -21.71 -5.65 2.77
N PRO A 22 -22.93 -5.90 2.26
CA PRO A 22 -23.37 -5.34 0.98
C PRO A 22 -23.48 -3.81 1.15
N GLY A 23 -22.48 -3.08 0.62
CA GLY A 23 -22.34 -1.63 0.77
C GLY A 23 -21.05 -1.16 1.44
N ALA A 24 -20.16 -2.06 1.88
CA ALA A 24 -18.80 -1.68 2.22
C ALA A 24 -18.12 -1.16 0.94
N LEU A 25 -17.89 0.15 0.86
CA LEU A 25 -17.03 0.74 -0.16
C LEU A 25 -15.71 -0.04 -0.10
N ALA A 26 -15.40 -0.78 -1.17
CA ALA A 26 -14.14 -1.51 -1.25
C ALA A 26 -13.01 -0.51 -0.93
N GLN A 27 -12.35 -0.71 0.21
CA GLN A 27 -11.23 0.12 0.62
C GLN A 27 -10.19 0.02 -0.50
N ARG A 28 -9.98 1.11 -1.24
CA ARG A 28 -8.97 1.14 -2.29
C ARG A 28 -7.60 1.18 -1.63
N ASN A 29 -6.79 0.17 -1.92
CA ASN A 29 -5.43 0.10 -1.43
C ASN A 29 -4.54 1.04 -2.25
N ALA A 30 -3.50 1.57 -1.62
CA ALA A 30 -2.47 2.37 -2.25
C ALA A 30 -1.10 1.70 -2.06
N LEU A 31 -0.27 1.73 -3.09
CA LEU A 31 1.10 1.23 -3.07
C LEU A 31 2.06 2.42 -3.09
N VAL A 32 2.93 2.51 -2.09
CA VAL A 32 4.00 3.51 -2.04
C VAL A 32 5.34 2.81 -2.31
N LEU A 33 6.13 3.32 -3.24
CA LEU A 33 7.38 2.72 -3.67
C LEU A 33 8.57 3.56 -3.23
N GLN A 34 9.61 2.88 -2.74
CA GLN A 34 10.94 3.43 -2.52
C GLN A 34 11.98 2.42 -3.02
N SER A 35 12.98 2.88 -3.77
CA SER A 35 14.09 2.03 -4.21
C SER A 35 15.37 2.85 -4.42
N ASP A 36 16.50 2.16 -4.56
CA ASP A 36 17.80 2.71 -4.94
C ASP A 36 18.13 2.47 -6.43
N PHE A 37 17.17 1.93 -7.19
CA PHE A 37 17.34 1.60 -8.61
C PHE A 37 17.53 2.83 -9.52
N GLY A 38 17.24 4.03 -9.04
CA GLY A 38 17.19 5.21 -9.89
C GLY A 38 16.01 5.19 -10.87
N LEU A 39 15.78 6.34 -11.50
CA LEU A 39 14.79 6.49 -12.57
C LEU A 39 15.38 6.31 -13.98
N LYS A 40 16.70 6.15 -14.08
CA LYS A 40 17.43 6.17 -15.37
C LYS A 40 17.31 4.85 -16.14
N ASP A 41 17.29 3.74 -15.42
CA ASP A 41 17.44 2.41 -16.04
C ASP A 41 16.10 1.72 -16.32
N GLY A 42 14.98 2.40 -16.07
CA GLY A 42 13.64 1.87 -16.34
C GLY A 42 13.15 0.79 -15.37
N ALA A 43 13.94 0.41 -14.37
CA ALA A 43 13.56 -0.58 -13.35
C ALA A 43 12.25 -0.18 -12.63
N VAL A 44 12.13 1.09 -12.22
CA VAL A 44 10.91 1.62 -11.58
C VAL A 44 9.71 1.56 -12.53
N ALA A 45 9.91 1.81 -13.83
CA ALA A 45 8.85 1.71 -14.82
C ALA A 45 8.36 0.26 -14.98
N ALA A 46 9.27 -0.72 -14.96
CA ALA A 46 8.93 -2.14 -14.99
C ALA A 46 8.14 -2.56 -13.73
N MET A 47 8.55 -2.11 -12.54
CA MET A 47 7.83 -2.37 -11.28
C MET A 47 6.38 -1.86 -11.35
N LYS A 48 6.19 -0.63 -11.83
CA LYS A 48 4.85 -0.05 -12.04
C LYS A 48 4.04 -0.85 -13.06
N GLY A 49 4.67 -1.26 -14.16
CA GLY A 49 4.03 -2.09 -15.19
C GLY A 49 3.51 -3.43 -14.63
N ILE A 50 4.31 -4.10 -13.80
CA ILE A 50 3.91 -5.35 -13.13
C ILE A 50 2.75 -5.08 -12.16
N ALA A 51 2.85 -4.02 -11.34
CA ALA A 51 1.79 -3.66 -10.41
C ALA A 51 0.45 -3.38 -11.12
N PHE A 52 0.47 -2.63 -12.22
CA PHE A 52 -0.71 -2.41 -13.07
C PHE A 52 -1.21 -3.68 -13.76
N GLY A 53 -0.32 -4.64 -14.06
CA GLY A 53 -0.68 -5.94 -14.59
C GLY A 53 -1.51 -6.78 -13.60
N VAL A 54 -1.22 -6.64 -12.29
CA VAL A 54 -1.94 -7.33 -11.21
C VAL A 54 -3.23 -6.62 -10.85
N ASP A 55 -3.20 -5.29 -10.68
CA ASP A 55 -4.37 -4.47 -10.41
C ASP A 55 -4.31 -3.15 -11.20
N LYS A 56 -5.19 -3.02 -12.19
CA LYS A 56 -5.25 -1.85 -13.08
C LYS A 56 -5.75 -0.58 -12.38
N THR A 57 -6.38 -0.72 -11.22
CA THR A 57 -6.98 0.39 -10.46
C THR A 57 -6.14 0.78 -9.25
N LEU A 58 -5.00 0.11 -9.05
CA LEU A 58 -4.09 0.38 -7.94
C LEU A 58 -3.48 1.77 -8.07
N ALA A 59 -3.64 2.58 -7.02
CA ALA A 59 -2.95 3.85 -6.92
C ALA A 59 -1.50 3.60 -6.50
N ILE A 60 -0.54 4.06 -7.31
CA ILE A 60 0.90 3.90 -7.05
C ILE A 60 1.51 5.29 -6.86
N PHE A 61 2.25 5.46 -5.77
CA PHE A 61 2.96 6.69 -5.42
C PHE A 61 4.45 6.40 -5.20
N ASP A 62 5.31 7.31 -5.60
CA ASP A 62 6.74 7.20 -5.35
C ASP A 62 7.11 8.07 -4.14
N LEU A 63 7.88 7.51 -3.22
CA LEU A 63 8.49 8.27 -2.14
C LEU A 63 9.83 8.84 -2.61
N THR A 64 10.77 7.97 -2.99
CA THR A 64 12.02 8.35 -3.65
C THR A 64 12.63 7.14 -4.36
N HIS A 65 13.33 7.40 -5.45
CA HIS A 65 14.10 6.40 -6.20
C HIS A 65 15.58 6.76 -6.34
N ASP A 66 16.03 7.84 -5.68
CA ASP A 66 17.35 8.45 -5.84
C ASP A 66 18.28 8.17 -4.64
N ILE A 67 18.02 7.06 -3.94
CA ILE A 67 18.88 6.60 -2.83
C ILE A 67 20.17 6.03 -3.43
N PRO A 68 21.35 6.31 -2.86
CA PRO A 68 22.58 5.67 -3.29
C PRO A 68 22.45 4.14 -3.26
N PRO A 69 22.93 3.43 -4.29
CA PRO A 69 22.84 1.97 -4.33
C PRO A 69 23.40 1.33 -3.07
N PHE A 70 22.64 0.40 -2.50
CA PHE A 70 22.99 -0.36 -1.29
C PHE A 70 23.09 0.45 0.01
N ASP A 71 22.65 1.71 0.01
CA ASP A 71 22.57 2.52 1.22
C ASP A 71 21.25 2.24 1.97
N ILE A 72 21.37 1.75 3.21
CA ILE A 72 20.24 1.28 4.04
C ILE A 72 20.07 2.10 5.32
N TRP A 73 20.81 3.20 5.46
CA TRP A 73 20.88 4.01 6.67
C TRP A 73 20.10 5.32 6.57
#